data_AF-A0A1I8CNY8-F1
#
_entry.id   AF-A0A1I8CNY8-F1
#
_cell.length_a   1.000
_cell.length_b   1.000
_cell.length_c   1.000
_cell.angle_alpha   90.00
_cell.angle_beta   90.00
_cell.angle_gamma   90.00
#
_symmetry.space_group_name_H-M   'P 1'
#
loop_
_entity.id
_entity.type
_entity.pdbx_description
1 polymer ?
#
loop_
_entity_poly.entity_id
_entity_poly.type
_entity_poly.pdbx_seq_one_letter_code
_entity_poly.pdbx_strand_id
1 'polypeptide(L)'
;MEEKPTTTTLSTIAISAKNNATIVLAMLKSIDYIELRITEMKPGLLEIGGNLGKSTTLLALHNDLMARLSSKQDQVDELLNRANQLVGEQKNTDIIVYEAMAESLAVAWKELMRRLEMRGYLLKDNVTFYQLVGKHEEVCEQVGWYSRT
;
A
#
# COMPACT_ATOMS: atom_id res chain seq x y z
N MET A 1 24.17 -17.01 2.35
CA MET A 1 23.23 -16.15 1.62
C MET A 1 22.08 -17.06 1.23
N GLU A 2 20.90 -16.90 1.81
CA GLU A 2 19.72 -17.70 1.46
C GLU A 2 19.32 -17.35 0.02
N GLU A 3 19.27 -18.34 -0.87
CA GLU A 3 18.86 -18.15 -2.25
C GLU A 3 17.35 -17.90 -2.29
N LYS A 4 16.92 -16.78 -2.90
CA LYS A 4 15.51 -16.41 -2.91
C LYS A 4 14.74 -17.43 -3.78
N PRO A 5 13.69 -18.09 -3.26
CA PRO A 5 12.98 -19.13 -4.01
C PRO A 5 12.45 -18.59 -5.34
N THR A 6 12.51 -19.41 -6.40
CA THR A 6 11.98 -19.05 -7.71
C THR A 6 10.47 -18.82 -7.63
N THR A 7 10.00 -17.69 -8.14
CA THR A 7 8.57 -17.35 -8.15
C THR A 7 8.03 -17.17 -9.56
N THR A 8 6.78 -17.56 -9.77
CA THR A 8 6.04 -17.38 -11.01
C THR A 8 4.86 -16.43 -10.77
N THR A 9 4.66 -15.45 -11.64
CA THR A 9 3.50 -14.55 -11.57
C THR A 9 2.23 -15.32 -11.90
N LEU A 10 1.29 -15.40 -10.95
CA LEU A 10 -0.02 -16.01 -11.16
C LEU A 10 -1.04 -15.02 -11.70
N SER A 11 -1.04 -13.80 -11.15
CA SER A 11 -2.01 -12.78 -11.50
C SER A 11 -1.47 -11.38 -11.24
N THR A 12 -2.16 -10.39 -11.81
CA THR A 12 -1.87 -8.97 -11.61
C THR A 12 -3.15 -8.25 -11.20
N ILE A 13 -3.06 -7.45 -10.14
CA ILE A 13 -4.15 -6.59 -9.65
C ILE A 13 -3.73 -5.16 -9.98
N ALA A 14 -4.44 -4.51 -10.90
CA ALA A 14 -4.26 -3.10 -11.22
C ALA A 14 -5.41 -2.28 -10.62
N ILE A 15 -5.08 -1.29 -9.81
CA ILE A 15 -6.04 -0.37 -9.21
C ILE A 15 -5.72 1.04 -9.67
N SER A 16 -6.73 1.71 -10.20
CA SER A 16 -6.66 3.11 -10.62
C SER A 16 -7.53 3.97 -9.72
N ALA A 17 -6.96 5.08 -9.29
CA ALA A 17 -7.55 6.13 -8.49
C ALA A 17 -7.79 7.38 -9.35
N LYS A 18 -8.36 8.42 -8.73
CA LYS A 18 -8.54 9.72 -9.38
C LYS A 18 -7.18 10.29 -9.84
N ASN A 19 -7.22 11.16 -10.84
CA ASN A 19 -6.05 11.89 -11.37
C ASN A 19 -4.88 10.99 -11.80
N ASN A 20 -5.18 9.86 -12.44
CA ASN A 20 -4.20 8.91 -12.97
C ASN A 20 -3.28 8.25 -11.91
N ALA A 21 -3.66 8.31 -10.63
CA ALA A 21 -2.97 7.53 -9.62
C ALA A 21 -3.23 6.04 -9.84
N THR A 22 -2.20 5.21 -9.79
CA THR A 22 -2.28 3.78 -10.06
C THR A 22 -1.39 3.00 -9.10
N ILE A 23 -1.81 1.79 -8.77
CA ILE A 23 -0.98 0.78 -8.11
C ILE A 23 -1.21 -0.56 -8.80
N VAL A 24 -0.12 -1.23 -9.14
CA VAL A 24 -0.11 -2.54 -9.77
C VAL A 24 0.57 -3.52 -8.83
N LEU A 25 -0.14 -4.58 -8.48
CA LEU A 25 0.33 -5.65 -7.60
C LEU A 25 0.48 -6.93 -8.44
N ALA A 26 1.64 -7.56 -8.37
CA ALA A 26 1.81 -8.93 -8.85
C ALA A 26 1.62 -9.91 -7.70
N MET A 27 0.79 -10.92 -7.93
CA MET A 27 0.71 -12.10 -7.07
C MET A 27 1.68 -13.15 -7.60
N LEU A 28 2.69 -13.45 -6.81
CA LEU A 28 3.78 -14.35 -7.14
C LEU A 28 3.60 -15.64 -6.34
N LYS A 29 3.68 -16.79 -7.01
CA LYS A 29 3.65 -18.11 -6.37
C LYS A 29 5.05 -18.71 -6.38
N SER A 30 5.48 -19.19 -5.23
CA SER A 30 6.56 -20.17 -5.08
C SER A 30 5.98 -21.57 -4.85
N ILE A 31 6.82 -22.56 -4.59
CA ILE A 31 6.38 -23.92 -4.27
C ILE A 31 5.48 -23.90 -3.02
N ASP A 32 5.90 -23.18 -1.98
CA ASP A 32 5.25 -23.25 -0.65
C ASP A 32 4.60 -21.94 -0.17
N TYR A 33 4.68 -20.85 -0.95
CA TYR A 33 4.15 -19.55 -0.49
C TYR A 33 3.65 -18.67 -1.63
N ILE A 34 2.84 -17.68 -1.25
CA ILE A 34 2.39 -16.58 -2.11
C ILE A 34 2.96 -15.26 -1.59
N GLU A 35 3.48 -14.43 -2.50
CA GLU A 35 3.94 -13.07 -2.24
C GLU A 35 3.09 -12.07 -3.05
N LEU A 36 2.76 -10.94 -2.43
CA LEU A 36 2.20 -9.78 -3.11
C LEU A 36 3.25 -8.69 -3.22
N ARG A 37 3.54 -8.27 -4.45
CA ARG A 37 4.57 -7.26 -4.72
C ARG A 37 4.01 -6.10 -5.52
N ILE A 38 4.27 -4.88 -5.07
CA ILE A 38 4.03 -3.67 -5.87
C ILE A 38 5.02 -3.67 -7.04
N THR A 39 4.52 -3.81 -8.27
CA THR A 39 5.34 -3.78 -9.49
C THR A 39 5.40 -2.39 -10.11
N GLU A 40 4.32 -1.63 -9.99
CA GLU A 40 4.23 -0.25 -10.44
C GLU A 40 3.37 0.57 -9.48
N MET A 41 3.74 1.82 -9.25
CA MET A 41 2.91 2.80 -8.55
C MET A 41 3.14 4.19 -9.13
N LYS A 42 2.06 4.90 -9.43
CA LYS A 42 2.07 6.32 -9.80
C LYS A 42 1.09 7.08 -8.90
N PRO A 43 1.49 8.18 -8.24
CA PRO A 43 2.85 8.70 -8.06
C PRO A 43 3.78 7.67 -7.38
N GLY A 44 5.10 7.87 -7.46
CA GLY A 44 6.07 6.85 -7.03
C GLY A 44 5.90 6.46 -5.55
N LEU A 45 6.19 5.19 -5.21
CA LEU A 45 6.03 4.69 -3.84
C LEU A 45 6.80 5.54 -2.82
N LEU A 46 7.99 6.03 -3.18
CA LEU A 46 8.84 6.85 -2.31
C LEU A 46 8.66 8.36 -2.50
N GLU A 47 7.71 8.78 -3.34
CA GLU A 47 7.45 10.19 -3.58
C GLU A 47 6.67 10.82 -2.42
N ILE A 48 7.24 11.88 -1.82
CA ILE A 48 6.68 12.56 -0.62
C ILE A 48 6.29 14.02 -0.85
N GLY A 49 6.70 14.63 -1.97
CA GLY A 49 6.39 16.02 -2.32
C GLY A 49 7.40 17.04 -1.78
N GLY A 50 7.66 18.07 -2.59
CA GLY A 50 8.65 19.13 -2.29
C GLY A 50 8.05 20.47 -1.88
N ASN A 51 6.73 20.52 -1.65
CA ASN A 51 6.01 21.70 -1.14
C ASN A 51 4.61 21.28 -0.65
N LEU A 52 3.95 22.17 0.10
CA LEU A 52 2.63 21.92 0.67
C LEU A 52 1.60 21.40 -0.35
N GLY A 53 1.53 22.01 -1.54
CA GLY A 53 0.55 21.64 -2.57
C GLY A 53 0.77 20.22 -3.11
N LYS A 54 2.03 19.89 -3.45
CA LYS A 54 2.41 18.54 -3.90
C LYS A 54 2.20 17.50 -2.81
N SER A 55 2.63 17.75 -1.58
CA SER A 55 2.49 16.81 -0.46
C SER A 55 1.01 16.55 -0.12
N THR A 56 0.19 17.60 -0.15
CA THR A 56 -1.26 17.47 0.08
C THR A 56 -1.92 16.64 -1.02
N THR A 57 -1.52 16.84 -2.27
CA THR A 57 -2.02 16.05 -3.41
C THR A 57 -1.60 14.59 -3.29
N LEU A 58 -0.34 14.31 -2.95
CA LEU A 58 0.16 12.95 -2.74
C LEU A 58 -0.58 12.23 -1.62
N LEU A 59 -0.87 12.91 -0.51
CA LEU A 59 -1.66 12.36 0.60
C LEU A 59 -3.10 12.05 0.16
N ALA A 60 -3.75 12.95 -0.57
CA ALA A 60 -5.12 12.75 -1.05
C ALA A 60 -5.22 11.55 -2.02
N LEU A 61 -4.28 11.45 -2.98
CA LEU A 61 -4.22 10.32 -3.91
C LEU A 61 -3.94 9.00 -3.20
N HIS A 62 -3.04 9.02 -2.20
CA HIS A 62 -2.76 7.86 -1.39
C HIS A 62 -3.98 7.37 -0.62
N ASN A 63 -4.74 8.27 0.00
CA ASN A 63 -5.97 7.92 0.73
C ASN A 63 -7.05 7.35 -0.20
N ASP A 64 -7.20 7.88 -1.43
CA ASP A 64 -8.13 7.31 -2.43
C ASP A 64 -7.70 5.90 -2.85
N LEU A 65 -6.39 5.67 -3.05
CA LEU A 65 -5.86 4.33 -3.33
C LEU A 65 -6.10 3.36 -2.17
N MET A 66 -5.87 3.81 -0.92
CA MET A 66 -6.12 2.99 0.27
C MET A 66 -7.60 2.60 0.39
N ALA A 67 -8.52 3.53 0.18
CA ALA A 67 -9.96 3.22 0.22
C ALA A 67 -10.35 2.18 -0.85
N ARG A 68 -9.78 2.28 -2.06
CA ARG A 68 -10.02 1.32 -3.15
C ARG A 68 -9.37 -0.04 -2.92
N LEU A 69 -8.20 -0.07 -2.28
CA LEU A 69 -7.56 -1.32 -1.86
C LEU A 69 -8.37 -2.00 -0.76
N SER A 70 -8.82 -1.24 0.24
CA SER A 70 -9.66 -1.78 1.32
C SER A 70 -10.97 -2.35 0.80
N SER A 71 -11.58 -1.80 -0.26
CA SER A 71 -12.79 -2.40 -0.86
C SER A 71 -12.52 -3.72 -1.61
N LYS A 72 -11.26 -4.12 -1.77
CA LYS A 72 -10.87 -5.45 -2.26
C LYS A 72 -10.65 -6.46 -1.13
N GLN A 73 -10.65 -6.03 0.14
CA GLN A 73 -10.48 -6.92 1.29
C GLN A 73 -11.51 -8.05 1.27
N ASP A 74 -12.79 -7.73 1.08
CA ASP A 74 -13.86 -8.75 1.06
C ASP A 74 -13.63 -9.79 -0.06
N GLN A 75 -13.08 -9.37 -1.21
CA GLN A 75 -12.76 -10.28 -2.31
C GLN A 75 -11.57 -11.19 -1.97
N VAL A 76 -10.58 -10.66 -1.25
CA VAL A 76 -9.46 -11.45 -0.71
C VAL A 76 -9.98 -12.45 0.32
N ASP A 77 -10.84 -12.02 1.24
CA ASP A 77 -11.42 -12.87 2.28
C ASP A 77 -12.32 -13.97 1.67
N GLU A 78 -13.11 -13.66 0.64
CA GLU A 78 -13.86 -14.66 -0.12
C GLU A 78 -12.96 -15.69 -0.82
N LEU A 79 -11.86 -15.24 -1.44
CA LEU A 79 -10.87 -16.13 -2.07
C LEU A 79 -10.26 -17.08 -1.05
N LEU A 80 -9.94 -16.58 0.15
CA LEU A 80 -9.42 -17.36 1.26
C LEU A 80 -10.45 -18.38 1.77
N ASN A 81 -11.70 -17.95 1.94
CA ASN A 81 -12.77 -18.83 2.40
C ASN A 81 -13.09 -19.95 1.41
N ARG A 82 -13.07 -19.67 0.10
CA ARG A 82 -13.26 -20.70 -0.94
C ARG A 82 -12.11 -21.70 -0.97
N ALA A 83 -10.87 -21.26 -0.76
CA ALA A 83 -9.73 -22.17 -0.61
C ALA A 83 -9.94 -23.13 0.57
N ASN A 84 -10.40 -22.62 1.72
CA ASN A 84 -10.70 -23.42 2.91
C ASN A 84 -11.87 -24.40 2.73
N GLN A 85 -12.88 -24.05 1.92
CA GLN A 85 -14.00 -24.96 1.62
C GLN A 85 -13.58 -26.13 0.71
N LEU A 86 -12.76 -25.86 -0.32
CA LEU A 86 -12.23 -26.89 -1.22
C LEU A 86 -11.30 -27.88 -0.49
N VAL A 87 -10.60 -27.39 0.54
CA VAL A 87 -9.81 -28.17 1.51
C VAL A 87 -10.68 -29.18 2.27
N GLY A 88 -11.91 -28.81 2.64
CA GLY A 88 -12.85 -29.70 3.34
C GLY A 88 -13.45 -30.82 2.48
N GLU A 89 -13.44 -30.67 1.15
CA GLU A 89 -14.06 -31.61 0.22
C GLU A 89 -13.07 -32.64 -0.38
N GLN A 90 -11.77 -32.33 -0.42
CA GLN A 90 -10.74 -33.26 -0.89
C GLN A 90 -10.19 -34.09 0.29
N LYS A 91 -9.52 -35.24 0.02
CA LYS A 91 -8.92 -36.12 1.07
C LYS A 91 -7.41 -36.38 0.91
N ASN A 92 -6.68 -35.53 0.18
CA ASN A 92 -5.27 -35.76 -0.19
C ASN A 92 -4.32 -34.64 0.27
N THR A 93 -3.01 -34.91 0.14
CA THR A 93 -1.87 -34.02 0.48
C THR A 93 -1.96 -32.62 -0.15
N ASP A 94 -2.69 -32.47 -1.26
CA ASP A 94 -2.92 -31.19 -1.94
C ASP A 94 -3.64 -30.17 -1.04
N ILE A 95 -4.48 -30.63 -0.10
CA ILE A 95 -5.25 -29.81 0.85
C ILE A 95 -4.35 -28.95 1.73
N ILE A 96 -3.31 -29.55 2.31
CA ILE A 96 -2.40 -28.89 3.24
C ILE A 96 -1.65 -27.75 2.53
N VAL A 97 -1.34 -27.95 1.24
CA VAL A 97 -0.68 -26.94 0.41
C VAL A 97 -1.62 -25.79 0.09
N TYR A 98 -2.90 -26.05 -0.21
CA TYR A 98 -3.87 -24.98 -0.48
C TYR A 98 -4.19 -24.13 0.75
N GLU A 99 -4.32 -24.74 1.92
CA GLU A 99 -4.54 -24.04 3.19
C GLU A 99 -3.34 -23.14 3.53
N ALA A 100 -2.11 -23.68 3.49
CA ALA A 100 -0.90 -22.91 3.72
C ALA A 100 -0.71 -21.77 2.71
N MET A 101 -1.06 -21.98 1.44
CA MET A 101 -1.02 -20.94 0.42
C MET A 101 -2.05 -19.83 0.66
N ALA A 102 -3.26 -20.18 1.13
CA ALA A 102 -4.29 -19.20 1.48
C ALA A 102 -3.83 -18.35 2.68
N GLU A 103 -3.34 -18.97 3.76
CA GLU A 103 -2.77 -18.25 4.89
C GLU A 103 -1.62 -17.33 4.46
N SER A 104 -0.73 -17.81 3.58
CA SER A 104 0.36 -16.99 3.03
C SER A 104 -0.16 -15.76 2.28
N LEU A 105 -1.24 -15.88 1.51
CA LEU A 105 -1.86 -14.75 0.82
C LEU A 105 -2.47 -13.74 1.79
N ALA A 106 -3.16 -14.22 2.84
CA ALA A 106 -3.75 -13.37 3.87
C ALA A 106 -2.67 -12.54 4.58
N VAL A 107 -1.56 -13.20 4.96
CA VAL A 107 -0.40 -12.55 5.56
C VAL A 107 0.23 -11.54 4.61
N ALA A 108 0.44 -11.91 3.34
CA ALA A 108 1.01 -11.03 2.33
C ALA A 108 0.16 -9.77 2.10
N TRP A 109 -1.17 -9.93 2.06
CA TRP A 109 -2.11 -8.82 1.89
C TRP A 109 -2.09 -7.88 3.09
N LYS A 110 -2.15 -8.42 4.31
CA LYS A 110 -2.07 -7.63 5.54
C LYS A 110 -0.77 -6.84 5.63
N GLU A 111 0.36 -7.46 5.28
CA GLU A 111 1.66 -6.80 5.29
C GLU A 111 1.76 -5.70 4.22
N LEU A 112 1.19 -5.91 3.02
CA LEU A 112 1.07 -4.87 2.00
C LEU A 112 0.26 -3.68 2.51
N MET A 113 -0.92 -3.92 3.09
CA MET A 113 -1.79 -2.87 3.64
C MET A 113 -1.07 -2.09 4.74
N ARG A 114 -0.36 -2.77 5.65
CA ARG A 114 0.45 -2.14 6.70
C ARG A 114 1.54 -1.24 6.15
N ARG A 115 2.25 -1.68 5.11
CA ARG A 115 3.30 -0.86 4.45
C ARG A 115 2.73 0.39 3.81
N LEU A 116 1.56 0.28 3.18
CA LEU A 116 0.90 1.42 2.58
C LEU A 116 0.36 2.38 3.66
N GLU A 117 -0.17 1.88 4.77
CA GLU A 117 -0.57 2.70 5.92
C GLU A 117 0.62 3.51 6.49
N MET A 118 1.79 2.88 6.63
CA MET A 118 3.01 3.58 7.04
C MET A 118 3.38 4.72 6.08
N ARG A 119 3.22 4.52 4.77
CA ARG A 119 3.39 5.60 3.78
C ARG A 119 2.38 6.73 4.00
N GLY A 120 1.14 6.40 4.35
CA GLY A 120 0.11 7.38 4.69
C GLY A 120 0.51 8.28 5.85
N TYR A 121 1.08 7.71 6.93
CA TYR A 121 1.62 8.49 8.04
C TYR A 121 2.76 9.41 7.61
N LEU A 122 3.72 8.91 6.84
CA LEU A 122 4.83 9.73 6.33
C LEU A 122 4.35 10.91 5.48
N LEU A 123 3.34 10.71 4.63
CA LEU A 123 2.76 11.78 3.82
C LEU A 123 2.02 12.80 4.68
N LYS A 124 1.31 12.35 5.71
CA LYS A 124 0.63 13.23 6.66
C LYS A 124 1.64 14.10 7.42
N ASP A 125 2.69 13.50 7.94
CA ASP A 125 3.75 14.23 8.64
C ASP A 125 4.44 15.26 7.72
N ASN A 126 4.67 14.91 6.45
CA ASN A 126 5.23 15.82 5.47
C ASN A 126 4.33 17.04 5.20
N VAL A 127 3.00 16.83 5.08
CA VAL A 127 2.03 17.93 4.97
C VAL A 127 2.08 18.82 6.21
N THR A 128 2.06 18.22 7.41
CA THR A 128 2.16 18.96 8.67
C THR A 128 3.45 19.78 8.74
N PHE A 129 4.58 19.23 8.32
CA PHE A 129 5.85 19.95 8.26
C PHE A 129 5.74 21.23 7.42
N TYR A 130 5.25 21.14 6.18
CA TYR A 130 5.13 22.34 5.31
C TYR A 130 4.10 23.35 5.83
N GLN A 131 3.04 22.90 6.50
CA GLN A 131 2.10 23.81 7.17
C GLN A 131 2.76 24.57 8.31
N LEU A 132 3.63 23.92 9.09
CA LEU A 132 4.37 24.56 10.17
C LEU A 132 5.40 25.57 9.63
N VAL A 133 6.09 25.22 8.55
CA VAL A 133 7.02 26.14 7.86
C VAL A 133 6.29 27.40 7.40
N GLY A 134 5.14 27.27 6.73
CA GLY A 134 4.36 28.43 6.28
C GLY A 134 3.89 29.32 7.43
N LYS A 135 3.39 28.72 8.52
CA LYS A 135 3.02 29.48 9.73
C LYS A 135 4.21 30.21 10.36
N HIS A 136 5.37 29.57 10.38
CA HIS A 136 6.59 30.18 10.91
C HIS A 136 7.03 31.38 10.06
N GLU A 137 6.95 31.28 8.73
CA GLU A 137 7.23 32.38 7.81
C GLU A 137 6.29 33.57 8.05
N GLU A 138 4.98 33.33 8.16
CA GLU A 138 3.97 34.36 8.47
C GLU A 138 4.29 35.10 9.79
N VAL A 139 4.66 34.36 10.83
CA VAL A 139 5.03 34.95 12.14
C VAL A 139 6.32 35.76 12.04
N CYS A 140 7.34 35.25 11.35
CA CYS A 140 8.61 35.95 11.19
C CYS A 140 8.45 37.26 10.44
N GLU A 141 7.60 37.30 9.41
CA GLU A 141 7.26 38.53 8.71
C GLU A 141 6.63 39.53 9.68
N GLN A 142 5.57 39.14 10.41
CA GLN A 142 4.87 40.02 11.35
C GLN A 142 5.79 40.62 12.43
N VAL A 143 6.69 39.81 13.00
CA VAL A 143 7.67 40.26 14.02
C VAL A 143 8.78 41.13 13.39
N GLY A 144 9.22 40.79 12.18
CA GLY A 144 10.21 41.56 11.42
C GLY A 144 9.73 42.96 11.06
N TRP A 145 8.43 43.12 10.77
CA TRP A 145 7.80 44.43 10.58
C TRP A 145 7.74 45.25 11.87
N TYR A 146 7.42 44.62 13.01
CA TYR A 146 7.40 45.29 14.32
C TYR A 146 8.77 45.73 14.83
N SER A 147 9.85 45.15 14.32
CA SER A 147 11.23 45.45 14.75
C SER A 147 11.91 46.56 13.92
N ARG A 148 11.22 47.10 12.90
CA ARG A 148 11.75 48.15 11.99
C ARG A 148 11.05 49.51 12.11
N THR A 149 10.13 49.68 13.06
CA THR A 149 9.51 50.97 13.43
C THR A 149 10.05 51.44 14.77
#